data_AF-A0A958G208-F1
#
_entry.id   AF-A0A958G208-F1
#
_cell.length_a   1.000
_cell.length_b   1.000
_cell.length_c   1.000
_cell.angle_alpha   90.00
_cell.angle_beta   90.00
_cell.angle_gamma   90.00
#
_symmetry.space_group_name_H-M   'P 1'
#
loop_
_entity.id
_entity.type
_entity.pdbx_description
1 polymer ?
#
loop_
_entity_poly.entity_id
_entity_poly.type
_entity_poly.pdbx_seq_one_letter_code
_entity_poly.pdbx_strand_id
1 'polypeptide(L)'
;MRRTTSEENWYVQESLEKLKEVRDQIVNFWNWQSAMDEPQRNMWIGDVQDIYYQLITAWDLRKQSAKEHSGYYNSVHLTLASAQSRFKQVMSELHSISHKRAAVLAQELQASFEECWKPLAIQAGIEELLSDKKMERPESVVNKIGNTEYQLLCSICGTISYVFKIGTPHHAKDKRLIYKGLTHTGDLDIQYANRVFEWLEQEKIAEIHRFMQKVRTAQGIDAYCPDCDKVYCCGHYFLDEVWDEGFYDCTYGTCPGNHRRMIDD
;
A
#
# COMPACT_ATOMS: atom_id res chain seq x y z
N MET A 1 -26.11 22.92 -0.68
CA MET A 1 -26.04 23.31 0.75
C MET A 1 -24.89 22.54 1.37
N ARG A 2 -23.95 23.21 2.07
CA ARG A 2 -22.92 22.51 2.87
C ARG A 2 -23.59 22.08 4.18
N ARG A 3 -23.40 20.82 4.60
CA ARG A 3 -23.85 20.32 5.90
C ARG A 3 -23.07 21.02 7.02
N THR A 4 -23.65 21.12 8.20
CA THR A 4 -22.91 21.56 9.39
C THR A 4 -21.94 20.47 9.84
N THR A 5 -20.84 20.83 10.51
CA THR A 5 -19.87 19.87 11.07
C THR A 5 -20.54 18.84 11.99
N SER A 6 -21.62 19.23 12.69
CA SER A 6 -22.40 18.32 13.54
C SER A 6 -23.16 17.26 12.74
N GLU A 7 -23.83 17.65 11.65
CA GLU A 7 -24.56 16.71 10.79
C GLU A 7 -23.62 15.75 10.07
N GLU A 8 -22.44 16.23 9.67
CA GLU A 8 -21.40 15.41 9.05
C GLU A 8 -20.86 14.35 10.02
N ASN A 9 -20.60 14.73 11.28
CA ASN A 9 -20.12 13.80 12.28
C ASN A 9 -21.16 12.73 12.64
N TRP A 10 -22.43 13.13 12.73
CA TRP A 10 -23.53 12.21 12.97
C TRP A 10 -23.67 11.19 11.83
N TYR A 11 -23.58 11.64 10.58
CA TYR A 11 -23.66 10.76 9.41
C TYR A 11 -22.53 9.73 9.35
N VAL A 12 -21.28 10.13 9.64
CA VAL A 12 -20.15 9.20 9.69
C VAL A 12 -20.34 8.17 10.80
N GLN A 13 -20.83 8.58 11.97
CA GLN A 13 -21.10 7.67 13.07
C GLN A 13 -22.16 6.63 12.73
N GLU A 14 -23.27 7.03 12.11
CA GLU A 14 -24.32 6.11 11.65
C GLU A 14 -23.76 5.10 10.63
N SER A 15 -22.93 5.57 9.70
CA SER A 15 -22.30 4.72 8.68
C SER A 15 -21.34 3.71 9.32
N LEU A 16 -20.58 4.11 10.34
CA LEU A 16 -19.67 3.22 11.08
C LEU A 16 -20.43 2.10 11.80
N GLU A 17 -21.61 2.38 12.37
CA GLU A 17 -22.43 1.32 12.98
C GLU A 17 -22.95 0.33 11.94
N LYS A 18 -23.36 0.79 10.74
CA LYS A 18 -23.71 -0.14 9.65
C LYS A 18 -22.53 -1.01 9.22
N LEU A 19 -21.34 -0.42 9.09
CA LEU A 19 -20.13 -1.17 8.75
C LEU A 19 -19.81 -2.23 9.81
N LYS A 20 -19.99 -1.89 11.09
CA LYS A 20 -19.82 -2.83 12.21
C LYS A 20 -20.77 -4.03 12.10
N GLU A 21 -22.04 -3.80 11.76
CA GLU A 21 -23.02 -4.87 11.55
C GLU A 21 -22.60 -5.78 10.39
N VAL A 22 -22.16 -5.22 9.26
CA VAL A 22 -21.69 -5.99 8.10
C VAL A 22 -20.44 -6.79 8.45
N ARG A 23 -19.48 -6.20 9.17
CA ARG A 23 -18.30 -6.88 9.70
C ARG A 23 -18.71 -8.10 10.53
N ASP A 24 -19.64 -7.94 11.47
CA ASP A 24 -20.09 -9.04 12.33
C ASP A 24 -20.77 -10.14 11.53
N GLN A 25 -21.51 -9.81 10.47
CA GLN A 25 -22.09 -10.79 9.56
C GLN A 25 -21.01 -11.55 8.77
N ILE A 26 -19.93 -10.90 8.35
CA ILE A 26 -18.79 -11.53 7.67
C ILE A 26 -18.03 -12.46 8.61
N VAL A 27 -17.74 -12.01 9.83
CA VAL A 27 -17.09 -12.82 10.87
C VAL A 27 -17.90 -14.08 11.16
N ASN A 28 -19.21 -13.93 11.33
CA ASN A 28 -20.11 -15.06 11.49
C ASN A 28 -20.04 -15.98 10.26
N PHE A 29 -20.15 -15.43 9.05
CA PHE A 29 -20.10 -16.20 7.82
C PHE A 29 -18.84 -17.08 7.72
N TRP A 30 -17.65 -16.55 8.03
CA TRP A 30 -16.41 -17.33 8.03
C TRP A 30 -16.33 -18.35 9.16
N ASN A 31 -16.88 -18.05 10.35
CA ASN A 31 -16.98 -19.03 11.44
C ASN A 31 -17.82 -20.26 11.07
N TRP A 32 -18.82 -20.11 10.18
CA TRP A 32 -19.64 -21.21 9.69
C TRP A 32 -19.00 -22.00 8.52
N GLN A 33 -17.86 -21.55 7.95
CA GLN A 33 -17.19 -22.27 6.86
C GLN A 33 -16.35 -23.43 7.40
N SER A 34 -16.89 -24.65 7.34
CA SER A 34 -16.20 -25.86 7.80
C SER A 34 -14.98 -26.24 6.95
N ALA A 35 -14.91 -25.79 5.69
CA ALA A 35 -13.82 -26.08 4.78
C ALA A 35 -12.57 -25.21 4.99
N MET A 36 -12.67 -24.15 5.79
CA MET A 36 -11.57 -23.22 6.06
C MET A 36 -10.85 -23.65 7.33
N ASP A 37 -9.52 -23.79 7.26
CA ASP A 37 -8.73 -24.05 8.45
C ASP A 37 -8.76 -22.87 9.43
N GLU A 38 -8.42 -23.15 10.70
CA GLU A 38 -8.48 -22.15 11.76
C GLU A 38 -7.51 -20.97 11.54
N PRO A 39 -6.23 -21.18 11.12
CA PRO A 39 -5.33 -20.07 10.83
C PRO A 39 -5.84 -19.12 9.74
N GLN A 40 -6.28 -19.65 8.59
CA GLN A 40 -6.82 -18.85 7.50
C GLN A 40 -8.06 -18.07 7.92
N ARG A 41 -8.96 -18.72 8.67
CA ARG A 41 -10.17 -18.09 9.20
C ARG A 41 -9.86 -16.93 10.14
N ASN A 42 -8.93 -17.14 11.07
CA ASN A 42 -8.52 -16.11 12.02
C ASN A 42 -7.86 -14.92 11.31
N MET A 43 -7.05 -15.17 10.28
CA MET A 43 -6.45 -14.14 9.44
C MET A 43 -7.53 -13.29 8.75
N TRP A 44 -8.47 -13.92 8.04
CA TRP A 44 -9.53 -13.21 7.31
C TRP A 44 -10.43 -12.42 8.28
N ILE A 45 -10.79 -13.01 9.42
CA ILE A 45 -11.53 -12.33 10.50
C ILE A 45 -10.75 -11.11 11.01
N GLY A 46 -9.44 -11.22 11.18
CA GLY A 46 -8.57 -10.10 11.55
C GLY A 46 -8.62 -8.97 10.51
N ASP A 47 -8.51 -9.32 9.22
CA ASP A 47 -8.54 -8.34 8.13
C ASP A 47 -9.85 -7.54 8.08
N VAL A 48 -11.02 -8.18 8.26
CA VAL A 48 -12.30 -7.45 8.28
C VAL A 48 -12.48 -6.60 9.54
N GLN A 49 -11.94 -7.03 10.67
CA GLN A 49 -11.94 -6.25 11.91
C GLN A 49 -11.05 -5.01 11.78
N ASP A 50 -9.88 -5.16 11.16
CA ASP A 50 -8.95 -4.08 10.90
C ASP A 50 -9.58 -2.96 10.07
N ILE A 51 -10.37 -3.27 9.03
CA ILE A 51 -11.09 -2.26 8.23
C ILE A 51 -11.89 -1.32 9.14
N TYR A 52 -12.68 -1.90 10.05
CA TYR A 52 -13.54 -1.14 10.96
C TYR A 52 -12.73 -0.32 11.96
N TYR A 53 -11.73 -0.93 12.59
CA TYR A 53 -10.92 -0.22 13.59
C TYR A 53 -10.10 0.92 12.98
N GLN A 54 -9.53 0.72 11.80
CA GLN A 54 -8.81 1.78 11.07
C GLN A 54 -9.75 2.95 10.74
N LEU A 55 -10.99 2.69 10.30
CA LEU A 55 -11.95 3.77 10.03
C LEU A 55 -12.37 4.53 11.29
N ILE A 56 -12.54 3.85 12.42
CA ILE A 56 -12.78 4.50 13.72
C ILE A 56 -11.58 5.36 14.13
N THR A 57 -10.37 4.81 14.05
CA THR A 57 -9.14 5.53 14.39
C THR A 57 -8.98 6.78 13.52
N ALA A 58 -9.23 6.68 12.22
CA ALA A 58 -9.18 7.82 11.30
C ALA A 58 -10.20 8.90 11.68
N TRP A 59 -11.43 8.49 12.02
CA TRP A 59 -12.48 9.40 12.48
C TRP A 59 -12.11 10.11 13.79
N ASP A 60 -11.56 9.37 14.76
CA ASP A 60 -11.13 9.91 16.05
C ASP A 60 -9.96 10.89 15.92
N LEU A 61 -8.93 10.52 15.15
CA LEU A 61 -7.79 11.39 14.84
C LEU A 61 -8.24 12.68 14.15
N ARG A 62 -9.20 12.60 13.24
CA ARG A 62 -9.78 13.78 12.55
C ARG A 62 -10.56 14.68 13.52
N LYS A 63 -11.32 14.11 14.47
CA LYS A 63 -11.98 14.92 15.51
C LYS A 63 -10.98 15.64 16.42
N GLN A 64 -9.82 15.02 16.68
CA GLN A 64 -8.75 15.63 17.46
C GLN A 64 -8.01 16.72 16.68
N SER A 65 -7.72 16.50 15.39
CA SER A 65 -7.04 17.48 14.54
C SER A 65 -7.84 18.79 14.39
N ALA A 66 -9.17 18.69 14.34
CA ALA A 66 -10.06 19.85 14.33
C ALA A 66 -9.98 20.70 15.61
N LYS A 67 -9.51 20.14 16.73
CA LYS A 67 -9.37 20.84 18.01
C LYS A 67 -7.96 21.41 18.21
N GLU A 68 -6.92 20.70 17.76
CA GLU A 68 -5.55 20.94 18.22
C GLU A 68 -4.61 21.61 17.20
N HIS A 69 -5.06 22.01 15.99
CA HIS A 69 -4.21 22.62 14.94
C HIS A 69 -2.92 21.84 14.61
N SER A 70 -2.84 20.55 14.97
CA SER A 70 -1.59 19.78 14.99
C SER A 70 -1.60 18.58 14.03
N GLY A 71 -0.39 18.08 13.74
CA GLY A 71 0.04 17.22 12.62
C GLY A 71 -0.55 15.81 12.48
N TYR A 72 -1.82 15.59 12.86
CA TYR A 72 -2.51 14.32 12.67
C TYR A 72 -2.91 14.03 11.21
N TYR A 73 -2.73 14.98 10.27
CA TYR A 73 -3.08 14.79 8.86
C TYR A 73 -2.43 13.54 8.27
N ASN A 74 -1.13 13.36 8.48
CA ASN A 74 -0.39 12.20 7.99
C ASN A 74 -0.92 10.90 8.61
N SER A 75 -1.26 10.91 9.90
CA SER A 75 -1.82 9.74 10.57
C SER A 75 -3.20 9.38 10.04
N VAL A 76 -4.08 10.36 9.82
CA VAL A 76 -5.40 10.13 9.20
C VAL A 76 -5.23 9.55 7.80
N HIS A 77 -4.32 10.11 7.00
CA HIS A 77 -4.01 9.62 5.66
C HIS A 77 -3.54 8.16 5.67
N LEU A 78 -2.53 7.83 6.48
CA LEU A 78 -1.99 6.46 6.58
C LEU A 78 -3.07 5.47 7.04
N THR A 79 -3.89 5.87 8.02
CA THR A 79 -4.97 5.04 8.56
C THR A 79 -6.05 4.77 7.49
N LEU A 80 -6.48 5.79 6.74
CA LEU A 80 -7.45 5.64 5.65
C LEU A 80 -6.92 4.80 4.49
N ALA A 81 -5.64 4.95 4.14
CA ALA A 81 -4.98 4.14 3.11
C ALA A 81 -4.88 2.67 3.55
N SER A 82 -4.52 2.42 4.82
CA SER A 82 -4.50 1.08 5.42
C SER A 82 -5.87 0.42 5.38
N ALA A 83 -6.93 1.14 5.80
CA ALA A 83 -8.31 0.66 5.72
C ALA A 83 -8.72 0.27 4.29
N GLN A 84 -8.35 1.09 3.30
CA GLN A 84 -8.63 0.80 1.89
C GLN A 84 -7.87 -0.43 1.38
N SER A 85 -6.63 -0.63 1.81
CA SER A 85 -5.84 -1.82 1.49
C SER A 85 -6.50 -3.09 2.04
N ARG A 86 -6.82 -3.11 3.34
CA ARG A 86 -7.53 -4.23 4.00
C ARG A 86 -8.89 -4.50 3.35
N PHE A 87 -9.63 -3.46 2.99
CA PHE A 87 -10.89 -3.59 2.25
C PHE A 87 -10.71 -4.35 0.92
N LYS A 88 -9.70 -3.99 0.12
CA LYS A 88 -9.41 -4.70 -1.14
C LYS A 88 -9.06 -6.17 -0.90
N GLN A 89 -8.30 -6.46 0.15
CA GLN A 89 -7.96 -7.83 0.53
C GLN A 89 -9.21 -8.65 0.89
N VAL A 90 -10.05 -8.16 1.81
CA VAL A 90 -11.29 -8.84 2.22
C VAL A 90 -12.26 -9.02 1.05
N MET A 91 -12.34 -8.05 0.14
CA MET A 91 -13.15 -8.19 -1.08
C MET A 91 -12.63 -9.32 -1.97
N SER A 92 -11.31 -9.46 -2.11
CA SER A 92 -10.69 -10.57 -2.85
C SER A 92 -11.02 -11.93 -2.20
N GLU A 93 -10.93 -12.01 -0.88
CA GLU A 93 -11.26 -13.22 -0.09
C GLU A 93 -12.74 -13.61 -0.24
N LEU A 94 -13.66 -12.66 -0.09
CA LEU A 94 -15.10 -12.91 -0.29
C LEU A 94 -15.42 -13.36 -1.71
N HIS A 95 -14.78 -12.79 -2.74
CA HIS A 95 -14.96 -13.20 -4.13
C HIS A 95 -14.35 -14.56 -4.45
N SER A 96 -13.32 -15.00 -3.72
CA SER A 96 -12.71 -16.32 -3.89
C SER A 96 -13.65 -17.46 -3.49
N ILE A 97 -14.62 -17.19 -2.60
CA ILE A 97 -15.62 -18.18 -2.18
C ILE A 97 -16.79 -18.16 -3.17
N SER A 98 -16.99 -19.26 -3.89
CA SER A 98 -18.14 -19.48 -4.79
C SER A 98 -19.45 -19.74 -4.02
N HIS A 99 -19.88 -18.79 -3.18
CA HIS A 99 -21.09 -18.89 -2.36
C HIS A 99 -21.96 -17.63 -2.47
N LYS A 100 -23.27 -17.80 -2.69
CA LYS A 100 -24.21 -16.68 -2.89
C LYS A 100 -24.18 -15.66 -1.75
N ARG A 101 -24.10 -16.12 -0.49
CA ARG A 101 -24.01 -15.21 0.67
C ARG A 101 -22.71 -14.41 0.69
N ALA A 102 -21.59 -14.96 0.21
CA ALA A 102 -20.32 -14.23 0.14
C ALA A 102 -20.43 -13.05 -0.84
N ALA A 103 -21.07 -13.26 -1.99
CA ALA A 103 -21.32 -12.19 -2.96
C ALA A 103 -22.23 -11.07 -2.39
N VAL A 104 -23.25 -11.44 -1.61
CA VAL A 104 -24.12 -10.44 -0.93
C VAL A 104 -23.31 -9.66 0.12
N LEU A 105 -22.53 -10.35 0.95
CA LEU A 105 -21.69 -9.71 1.97
C LEU A 105 -20.63 -8.79 1.34
N ALA A 106 -20.06 -9.15 0.18
CA ALA A 106 -19.13 -8.30 -0.55
C ALA A 106 -19.80 -6.99 -1.01
N GLN A 107 -21.04 -7.06 -1.51
CA GLN A 107 -21.81 -5.85 -1.89
C GLN A 107 -22.16 -4.99 -0.66
N GLU A 108 -22.61 -5.61 0.42
CA GLU A 108 -22.93 -4.93 1.69
C GLU A 108 -21.68 -4.26 2.30
N LEU A 109 -20.52 -4.94 2.25
CA LEU A 109 -19.24 -4.41 2.72
C LEU A 109 -18.79 -3.23 1.87
N GLN A 110 -18.84 -3.36 0.54
CA GLN A 110 -18.48 -2.26 -0.34
C GLN A 110 -19.34 -1.02 -0.10
N ALA A 111 -20.66 -1.18 -0.03
CA ALA A 111 -21.56 -0.06 0.21
C ALA A 111 -21.30 0.62 1.57
N SER A 112 -21.22 -0.16 2.65
CA SER A 112 -20.98 0.38 4.00
C SER A 112 -19.59 0.99 4.17
N PHE A 113 -18.55 0.38 3.56
CA PHE A 113 -17.21 0.93 3.54
C PHE A 113 -17.16 2.28 2.82
N GLU A 114 -17.75 2.39 1.62
CA GLU A 114 -17.77 3.64 0.86
C GLU A 114 -18.57 4.75 1.56
N GLU A 115 -19.69 4.42 2.24
CA GLU A 115 -20.47 5.36 3.06
C GLU A 115 -19.64 5.96 4.21
N CYS A 116 -18.68 5.20 4.77
CA CYS A 116 -17.79 5.69 5.84
C CYS A 116 -16.54 6.40 5.30
N TRP A 117 -15.83 5.73 4.39
CA TRP A 117 -14.49 6.09 3.98
C TRP A 117 -14.48 7.35 3.11
N LYS A 118 -15.45 7.51 2.20
CA LYS A 118 -15.49 8.67 1.29
C LYS A 118 -15.67 9.99 2.04
N PRO A 119 -16.65 10.14 2.95
CA PRO A 119 -16.78 11.37 3.74
C PRO A 119 -15.54 11.65 4.59
N LEU A 120 -14.93 10.63 5.19
CA LEU A 120 -13.71 10.80 5.98
C LEU A 120 -12.55 11.31 5.13
N ALA A 121 -12.33 10.76 3.95
CA ALA A 121 -11.30 11.21 3.01
C ALA A 121 -11.52 12.66 2.56
N ILE A 122 -12.76 13.05 2.20
CA ILE A 122 -13.11 14.44 1.85
C ILE A 122 -12.83 15.38 3.02
N GLN A 123 -13.31 15.01 4.21
CA GLN A 123 -13.15 15.84 5.41
C GLN A 123 -11.69 15.97 5.85
N ALA A 124 -10.86 14.99 5.51
CA ALA A 124 -9.42 15.02 5.73
C ALA A 124 -8.67 15.80 4.63
N GLY A 125 -9.32 16.25 3.55
CA GLY A 125 -8.66 16.91 2.42
C GLY A 125 -7.77 15.94 1.64
N ILE A 126 -8.24 14.71 1.44
CA ILE A 126 -7.54 13.64 0.74
C ILE A 126 -8.43 13.15 -0.41
N GLU A 127 -8.98 14.08 -1.21
CA GLU A 127 -9.82 13.72 -2.35
C GLU A 127 -9.05 12.96 -3.44
N GLU A 128 -7.72 13.02 -3.41
CA GLU A 128 -6.84 12.20 -4.26
C GLU A 128 -7.09 10.70 -4.10
N LEU A 129 -7.40 10.23 -2.88
CA LEU A 129 -7.79 8.85 -2.63
C LEU A 129 -9.14 8.49 -3.26
N LEU A 130 -10.06 9.47 -3.38
CA LEU A 130 -11.39 9.27 -3.98
C LEU A 130 -11.35 9.20 -5.49
N SER A 131 -10.26 9.69 -6.10
CA SER A 131 -10.13 9.60 -7.53
C SER A 131 -9.92 8.12 -7.89
N ASP A 132 -11.02 7.44 -8.23
CA ASP A 132 -11.04 6.35 -9.20
C ASP A 132 -10.65 6.89 -10.58
N LYS A 133 -9.66 7.78 -10.66
CA LYS A 133 -8.85 7.86 -11.85
C LYS A 133 -8.38 6.43 -12.01
N LYS A 134 -9.01 5.72 -12.96
CA LYS A 134 -8.42 4.55 -13.58
C LYS A 134 -7.01 5.02 -13.88
N MET A 135 -6.07 4.67 -13.01
CA MET A 135 -4.69 5.01 -13.25
C MET A 135 -4.40 4.15 -14.46
N GLU A 136 -4.37 4.81 -15.61
CA GLU A 136 -4.04 4.15 -16.85
C GLU A 136 -2.70 3.50 -16.56
N ARG A 137 -2.67 2.19 -16.79
CA ARG A 137 -1.45 1.42 -16.63
C ARG A 137 -0.37 2.20 -17.39
N PRO A 138 0.73 2.59 -16.73
CA PRO A 138 1.68 3.45 -17.37
C PRO A 138 2.22 2.75 -18.62
N GLU A 139 2.31 3.48 -19.73
CA GLU A 139 2.83 2.93 -21.00
C GLU A 139 4.28 2.45 -20.84
N SER A 140 5.03 3.06 -19.93
CA SER A 140 6.38 2.69 -19.54
C SER A 140 6.50 2.54 -18.03
N VAL A 141 7.25 1.54 -17.58
CA VAL A 141 7.61 1.38 -16.15
C VAL A 141 8.66 2.40 -15.72
N VAL A 142 9.34 3.05 -16.67
CA VAL A 142 10.42 4.01 -16.40
C VAL A 142 9.97 5.42 -16.76
N ASN A 143 9.95 6.30 -15.77
CA ASN A 143 9.71 7.72 -15.98
C ASN A 143 11.04 8.49 -15.89
N LYS A 144 11.48 9.04 -17.02
CA LYS A 144 12.69 9.89 -17.11
C LYS A 144 12.32 11.33 -16.77
N ILE A 145 12.67 11.76 -15.55
CA ILE A 145 12.46 13.14 -15.11
C ILE A 145 13.48 14.09 -15.75
N GLY A 146 14.70 13.59 -15.98
CA GLY A 146 15.76 14.35 -16.65
C GLY A 146 17.04 13.53 -16.78
N ASN A 147 18.15 14.19 -17.08
CA ASN A 147 19.45 13.52 -17.24
C ASN A 147 20.08 13.05 -15.93
N THR A 148 19.51 13.42 -14.79
CA THR A 148 20.03 13.10 -13.45
C THR A 148 19.07 12.30 -12.60
N GLU A 149 17.86 12.01 -13.09
CA GLU A 149 16.82 11.37 -12.28
C GLU A 149 15.88 10.52 -13.12
N TYR A 150 15.63 9.30 -12.63
CA TYR A 150 14.70 8.33 -13.16
C TYR A 150 13.85 7.77 -12.04
N GLN A 151 12.61 7.41 -12.37
CA GLN A 151 11.66 6.81 -11.44
C GLN A 151 11.14 5.50 -12.04
N LEU A 152 11.05 4.46 -11.23
CA LEU A 152 10.31 3.25 -11.57
C LEU A 152 8.89 3.39 -11.04
N LEU A 153 7.92 3.20 -11.94
CA LEU A 153 6.50 3.29 -11.66
C LEU A 153 5.92 1.91 -11.40
N CYS A 154 4.91 1.84 -10.53
CA CYS A 154 4.17 0.61 -10.28
C CYS A 154 3.51 0.15 -11.59
N SER A 155 3.70 -1.12 -11.95
CA SER A 155 3.13 -1.70 -13.16
C SER A 155 1.60 -1.84 -13.12
N ILE A 156 0.96 -1.59 -11.98
CA ILE A 156 -0.50 -1.61 -11.81
C ILE A 156 -1.05 -0.19 -11.84
N CYS A 157 -0.60 0.67 -10.92
CA CYS A 157 -1.18 2.00 -10.75
C CYS A 157 -0.27 3.13 -11.24
N GLY A 158 0.97 2.90 -11.65
CA GLY A 158 1.86 3.98 -12.08
C GLY A 158 2.39 4.88 -10.96
N THR A 159 2.04 4.64 -9.69
CA THR A 159 2.66 5.33 -8.54
C THR A 159 4.16 5.05 -8.49
N ILE A 160 4.96 6.08 -8.17
CA ILE A 160 6.41 5.95 -8.00
C ILE A 160 6.70 4.89 -6.94
N SER A 161 7.52 3.91 -7.30
CA SER A 161 7.87 2.76 -6.45
C SER A 161 9.36 2.74 -6.13
N TYR A 162 10.19 3.30 -7.00
CA TYR A 162 11.63 3.37 -6.82
C TYR A 162 12.20 4.60 -7.52
N VAL A 163 13.25 5.22 -6.98
CA VAL A 163 13.88 6.41 -7.55
C VAL A 163 15.38 6.18 -7.68
N PHE A 164 15.97 6.59 -8.80
CA PHE A 164 17.41 6.72 -9.02
C PHE A 164 17.74 8.18 -9.32
N LYS A 165 18.70 8.76 -8.60
CA LYS A 165 19.07 10.17 -8.72
C LYS A 165 20.57 10.39 -8.55
N ILE A 166 21.18 11.15 -9.44
CA ILE A 166 22.54 11.66 -9.24
C ILE A 166 22.45 12.87 -8.29
N GLY A 167 23.12 12.77 -7.14
CA GLY A 167 23.15 13.85 -6.14
C GLY A 167 24.28 13.65 -5.13
N THR A 168 24.39 14.54 -4.15
CA THR A 168 25.36 14.42 -3.06
C THR A 168 24.62 14.01 -1.79
N PRO A 169 24.75 12.75 -1.32
CA PRO A 169 24.07 12.33 -0.10
C PRO A 169 24.72 12.97 1.13
N HIS A 170 23.98 13.07 2.25
CA HIS A 170 24.44 13.81 3.43
C HIS A 170 25.76 13.29 4.04
N HIS A 171 26.06 12.01 3.87
CA HIS A 171 27.27 11.36 4.39
C HIS A 171 28.48 11.40 3.44
N ALA A 172 28.34 11.97 2.23
CA ALA A 172 29.42 12.05 1.25
C ALA A 172 29.65 13.48 0.75
N LYS A 173 30.87 13.77 0.32
CA LYS A 173 31.22 15.07 -0.30
C LYS A 173 31.04 15.07 -1.82
N ASP A 174 31.20 13.90 -2.43
CA ASP A 174 31.14 13.72 -3.88
C ASP A 174 29.73 13.34 -4.35
N LYS A 175 29.45 13.58 -5.63
CA LYS A 175 28.22 13.11 -6.26
C LYS A 175 28.21 11.58 -6.28
N ARG A 176 27.04 10.99 -6.08
CA ARG A 176 26.76 9.55 -6.06
C ARG A 176 25.45 9.26 -6.77
N LEU A 177 25.23 7.99 -7.14
CA LEU A 177 23.93 7.52 -7.60
C LEU A 177 23.11 7.13 -6.38
N ILE A 178 22.26 8.04 -5.93
CA ILE A 178 21.32 7.83 -4.82
C ILE A 178 20.15 7.01 -5.33
N TYR A 179 19.69 6.06 -4.53
CA TYR A 179 18.48 5.31 -4.79
C TYR A 179 17.56 5.28 -3.57
N LYS A 180 16.24 5.23 -3.82
CA LYS A 180 15.21 5.15 -2.79
C LYS A 180 14.12 4.19 -3.23
N GLY A 181 13.91 3.13 -2.47
CA GLY A 181 12.92 2.08 -2.68
C GLY A 181 11.80 2.08 -1.64
N LEU A 182 11.21 0.90 -1.43
CA LEU A 182 10.12 0.69 -0.49
C LEU A 182 10.61 0.67 0.96
N THR A 183 11.68 -0.09 1.23
CA THR A 183 12.26 -0.23 2.58
C THR A 183 13.67 0.37 2.64
N HIS A 184 14.36 0.49 1.51
CA HIS A 184 15.74 0.96 1.47
C HIS A 184 15.92 2.38 0.93
N THR A 185 16.88 3.09 1.48
CA THR A 185 17.52 4.24 0.85
C THR A 185 19.04 4.06 0.90
N GLY A 186 19.72 4.36 -0.18
CA GLY A 186 21.18 4.26 -0.22
C GLY A 186 21.78 4.95 -1.42
N ASP A 187 23.06 4.68 -1.65
CA ASP A 187 23.83 5.29 -2.72
C ASP A 187 24.90 4.33 -3.25
N LEU A 188 25.24 4.52 -4.53
CA LEU A 188 26.31 3.84 -5.23
C LEU A 188 27.36 4.84 -5.71
N ASP A 189 28.56 4.35 -5.98
CA ASP A 189 29.59 5.15 -6.64
C ASP A 189 29.07 5.72 -7.98
N ILE A 190 29.44 6.97 -8.27
CA ILE A 190 28.94 7.70 -9.44
C ILE A 190 29.31 7.03 -10.75
N GLN A 191 30.40 6.26 -10.79
CA GLN A 191 30.82 5.54 -11.99
C GLN A 191 29.75 4.55 -12.51
N TYR A 192 28.84 4.10 -11.64
CA TYR A 192 27.76 3.19 -12.02
C TYR A 192 26.55 3.90 -12.65
N ALA A 193 26.44 5.21 -12.52
CA ALA A 193 25.27 5.97 -12.95
C ALA A 193 24.97 5.82 -14.44
N ASN A 194 25.97 5.96 -15.30
CA ASN A 194 25.79 5.83 -16.74
C ASN A 194 25.22 4.47 -17.14
N ARG A 195 25.73 3.39 -16.53
CA ARG A 195 25.30 2.04 -16.86
C ARG A 195 23.88 1.76 -16.36
N VAL A 196 23.55 2.20 -15.15
CA VAL A 196 22.18 2.07 -14.61
C VAL A 196 21.20 2.88 -15.46
N PHE A 197 21.55 4.10 -15.85
CA PHE A 197 20.68 4.95 -16.68
C PHE A 197 20.50 4.38 -18.09
N GLU A 198 21.54 3.82 -18.69
CA GLU A 198 21.43 3.10 -19.97
C GLU A 198 20.44 1.92 -19.88
N TRP A 199 20.48 1.13 -18.78
CA TRP A 199 19.50 0.07 -18.57
C TRP A 199 18.08 0.59 -18.33
N LEU A 200 17.92 1.71 -17.62
CA LEU A 200 16.63 2.35 -17.41
C LEU A 200 16.02 2.84 -18.73
N GLU A 201 16.81 3.46 -19.60
CA GLU A 201 16.37 3.90 -20.94
C GLU A 201 15.93 2.73 -21.84
N GLN A 202 16.45 1.53 -21.57
CA GLN A 202 16.11 0.29 -22.29
C GLN A 202 15.08 -0.56 -21.54
N GLU A 203 14.53 -0.08 -20.43
CA GLU A 203 13.62 -0.80 -19.52
C GLU A 203 14.13 -2.18 -19.06
N LYS A 204 15.46 -2.34 -18.94
CA LYS A 204 16.11 -3.59 -18.51
C LYS A 204 16.15 -3.73 -16.99
N ILE A 205 14.98 -3.72 -16.35
CA ILE A 205 14.86 -3.71 -14.88
C ILE A 205 15.50 -4.96 -14.24
N ALA A 206 15.35 -6.12 -14.87
CA ALA A 206 15.99 -7.37 -14.45
C ALA A 206 17.54 -7.27 -14.38
N GLU A 207 18.16 -6.52 -15.29
CA GLU A 207 19.63 -6.32 -15.28
C GLU A 207 20.05 -5.40 -14.14
N ILE A 208 19.27 -4.33 -13.89
CA ILE A 208 19.52 -3.41 -12.77
C ILE A 208 19.36 -4.17 -11.45
N HIS A 209 18.31 -4.97 -11.31
CA HIS A 209 18.08 -5.80 -10.14
C HIS A 209 19.26 -6.73 -9.86
N ARG A 210 19.69 -7.53 -10.85
CA ARG A 210 20.86 -8.41 -10.73
C ARG A 210 22.16 -7.66 -10.46
N PHE A 211 22.30 -6.45 -10.98
CA PHE A 211 23.45 -5.60 -10.69
C PHE A 211 23.45 -5.15 -9.22
N MET A 212 22.31 -4.64 -8.72
CA MET A 212 22.14 -4.23 -7.32
C MET A 212 22.43 -5.39 -6.36
N GLN A 213 22.00 -6.61 -6.70
CA GLN A 213 22.32 -7.84 -5.99
C GLN A 213 23.82 -8.08 -5.78
N LYS A 214 24.63 -7.68 -6.75
CA LYS A 214 26.09 -7.89 -6.73
C LYS A 214 26.84 -6.78 -6.01
N VAL A 215 26.38 -5.53 -6.13
CA VAL A 215 27.16 -4.37 -5.68
C VAL A 215 26.71 -3.78 -4.35
N ARG A 216 25.50 -4.13 -3.87
CA ARG A 216 24.91 -3.40 -2.75
C ARG A 216 24.12 -4.22 -1.76
N THR A 217 23.00 -4.82 -2.16
CA THR A 217 22.11 -5.59 -1.28
C THR A 217 21.80 -6.92 -1.93
N ALA A 218 21.88 -8.04 -1.23
CA ALA A 218 21.61 -9.36 -1.82
C ALA A 218 20.19 -9.48 -2.41
N GLN A 219 19.28 -8.63 -1.97
CA GLN A 219 17.86 -8.58 -2.34
C GLN A 219 17.59 -7.70 -3.57
N GLY A 220 18.56 -6.89 -4.03
CA GLY A 220 18.43 -6.03 -5.21
C GLY A 220 17.43 -4.88 -5.05
N ILE A 221 16.62 -4.63 -6.08
CA ILE A 221 15.55 -3.60 -6.04
C ILE A 221 14.37 -4.12 -5.22
N ASP A 222 14.10 -3.56 -4.05
CA ASP A 222 13.03 -3.97 -3.12
C ASP A 222 11.59 -3.81 -3.66
N ALA A 223 11.38 -2.96 -4.67
CA ALA A 223 10.09 -2.77 -5.37
C ALA A 223 9.84 -3.75 -6.53
N TYR A 224 10.80 -4.60 -6.91
CA TYR A 224 10.75 -5.41 -8.13
C TYR A 224 10.47 -6.90 -7.83
N CYS A 225 9.61 -7.55 -8.62
CA CYS A 225 9.39 -8.99 -8.58
C CYS A 225 10.07 -9.65 -9.80
N PRO A 226 11.13 -10.46 -9.61
CA PRO A 226 11.84 -11.13 -10.71
C PRO A 226 10.96 -12.12 -11.49
N ASP A 227 10.05 -12.82 -10.82
CA ASP A 227 9.17 -13.81 -11.47
C ASP A 227 8.11 -13.16 -12.38
N CYS A 228 7.61 -11.99 -11.99
CA CYS A 228 6.66 -11.23 -12.80
C CYS A 228 7.31 -10.30 -13.81
N ASP A 229 8.61 -10.03 -13.66
CA ASP A 229 9.36 -8.96 -14.32
C ASP A 229 8.63 -7.60 -14.23
N LYS A 230 8.19 -7.23 -13.02
CA LYS A 230 7.36 -6.05 -12.76
C LYS A 230 7.79 -5.31 -11.50
N VAL A 231 7.51 -4.01 -11.48
CA VAL A 231 7.74 -3.12 -10.33
C VAL A 231 6.41 -2.81 -9.65
N TYR A 232 6.40 -2.78 -8.32
CA TYR A 232 5.20 -2.56 -7.52
C TYR A 232 5.44 -1.51 -6.43
N CYS A 233 4.46 -0.63 -6.20
CA CYS A 233 4.48 0.29 -5.08
C CYS A 233 4.06 -0.43 -3.79
N CYS A 234 4.24 0.20 -2.63
CA CYS A 234 3.80 -0.34 -1.34
C CYS A 234 2.30 -0.69 -1.28
N GLY A 235 1.45 -0.05 -2.09
CA GLY A 235 0.02 -0.38 -2.18
C GLY A 235 -0.29 -1.64 -2.98
N HIS A 236 0.66 -2.15 -3.76
CA HIS A 236 0.51 -3.37 -4.57
C HIS A 236 1.60 -4.42 -4.31
N TYR A 237 2.59 -4.12 -3.47
CA TYR A 237 3.59 -5.07 -3.00
C TYR A 237 3.39 -5.21 -1.48
N PHE A 238 2.75 -6.29 -1.05
CA PHE A 238 2.48 -6.51 0.37
C PHE A 238 3.80 -6.74 1.12
N LEU A 239 4.06 -5.93 2.14
CA LEU A 239 5.28 -6.00 2.95
C LEU A 239 4.96 -6.68 4.28
N ASP A 240 5.78 -7.65 4.64
CA ASP A 240 5.62 -8.50 5.83
C ASP A 240 6.94 -8.49 6.62
N GLU A 241 6.97 -7.69 7.69
CA GLU A 241 8.12 -7.58 8.60
C GLU A 241 8.14 -8.77 9.56
N VAL A 242 9.28 -9.46 9.61
CA VAL A 242 9.53 -10.58 10.51
C VAL A 242 10.42 -10.09 11.65
N TRP A 243 10.01 -10.43 12.87
CA TRP A 243 10.73 -10.10 14.09
C TRP A 243 11.17 -11.38 14.78
N ASP A 244 12.45 -11.46 15.16
CA ASP A 244 13.01 -12.56 15.93
C ASP A 244 13.59 -12.05 17.25
N GLU A 245 13.24 -12.71 18.35
CA GLU A 245 13.61 -12.31 19.73
C GLU A 245 13.35 -10.83 20.07
N GLY A 246 12.36 -10.20 19.43
CA GLY A 246 12.02 -8.78 19.62
C GLY A 246 12.89 -7.80 18.82
N PHE A 247 13.74 -8.30 17.93
CA PHE A 247 14.51 -7.51 16.98
C PHE A 247 13.97 -7.69 15.56
N TYR A 248 14.14 -6.67 14.74
CA TYR A 248 13.87 -6.78 13.32
C TYR A 248 14.83 -7.82 12.70
N ASP A 249 14.27 -8.81 12.02
CA ASP A 249 15.03 -9.85 11.33
C ASP A 249 15.07 -9.55 9.82
N CYS A 250 13.91 -9.55 9.16
CA CYS A 250 13.84 -9.31 7.72
C CYS A 250 12.47 -8.80 7.27
N THR A 251 12.36 -8.34 6.02
CA THR A 251 11.07 -8.02 5.38
C THR A 251 10.86 -8.86 4.13
N TYR A 252 9.69 -9.49 4.02
CA TYR A 252 9.23 -10.15 2.81
C TYR A 252 8.30 -9.25 2.00
N GLY A 253 8.50 -9.22 0.69
CA GLY A 253 7.55 -8.64 -0.27
C GLY A 253 6.77 -9.73 -0.97
N THR A 254 5.44 -9.62 -1.02
CA THR A 254 4.54 -10.49 -1.80
C THR A 254 3.80 -9.71 -2.89
N CYS A 255 4.07 -10.04 -4.16
CA CYS A 255 3.49 -9.32 -5.29
C CYS A 255 2.04 -9.79 -5.58
N PRO A 256 1.29 -9.11 -6.46
CA PRO A 256 -0.08 -9.51 -6.83
C PRO A 256 -0.18 -10.85 -7.57
N GLY A 257 0.95 -11.34 -8.09
CA GLY A 257 1.08 -12.70 -8.63
C GLY A 257 1.33 -13.77 -7.57
N ASN A 258 1.30 -13.41 -6.28
CA ASN A 258 1.57 -14.27 -5.13
C ASN A 258 3.02 -14.82 -5.05
N HIS A 259 3.98 -14.14 -5.69
CA HIS A 259 5.40 -14.44 -5.51
C HIS A 259 5.93 -13.70 -4.28
N ARG A 260 6.40 -14.47 -3.29
CA ARG A 260 6.97 -13.96 -2.03
C ARG A 260 8.49 -14.08 -2.07
N ARG A 261 9.21 -13.02 -1.69
CA ARG A 261 10.68 -13.03 -1.52
C ARG A 261 11.11 -12.09 -0.41
N MET A 262 12.29 -12.35 0.16
CA MET A 262 12.95 -11.40 1.05
C MET A 262 13.38 -10.18 0.23
N ILE A 263 13.02 -8.98 0.71
CA ILE A 263 13.36 -7.70 0.07
C ILE A 263 14.31 -6.87 0.93
N ASP A 264 14.42 -7.21 2.22
CA ASP A 264 15.22 -6.54 3.24
C ASP A 264 15.64 -7.56 4.30
N ASP A 265 16.86 -7.41 4.82
CA ASP A 265 17.57 -8.28 5.78
C ASP A 265 18.63 -7.41 6.49
#